data_AF-A0A022QB31-F1
#
_entry.id   AF-A0A022QB31-F1
#
_cell.length_a   1.000
_cell.length_b   1.000
_cell.length_c   1.000
_cell.angle_alpha   90.00
_cell.angle_beta   90.00
_cell.angle_gamma   90.00
#
_symmetry.space_group_name_H-M   'P 1'
#
loop_
_entity.id
_entity.type
_entity.pdbx_description
1 polymer ?
#
loop_
_entity_poly.entity_id
_entity_poly.type
_entity_poly.pdbx_seq_one_letter_code
_entity_poly.pdbx_strand_id
1 'polypeptide(L)'
;MAVFLSLAILSLILFITISSSAVRHPSAAASGGAGAAVHSNQEIIGLACRASRDPTTCQASLTQSNRVPPDATVLQVIESAVWVASQNLKTGRKMVQDILDSSAGDKNRSVAAKTGLEVLTYAEYRLNLVDGALTRGG
;
A
#
# COMPACT_ATOMS: atom_id res chain seq x y z
N MET A 1 -21.31 -19.13 36.32
CA MET A 1 -20.19 -20.00 35.93
C MET A 1 -19.67 -19.67 34.52
N ALA A 2 -20.51 -19.72 33.47
CA ALA A 2 -20.06 -19.46 32.09
C ALA A 2 -19.52 -18.03 31.85
N VAL A 3 -20.15 -17.00 32.41
CA VAL A 3 -19.74 -15.59 32.22
C VAL A 3 -18.36 -15.30 32.81
N PHE A 4 -18.03 -15.90 33.96
CA PHE A 4 -16.70 -15.77 34.58
C PHE A 4 -15.61 -16.44 33.74
N LEU A 5 -15.93 -17.59 33.14
CA LEU A 5 -15.06 -18.29 32.17
C LEU A 5 -14.84 -17.44 30.92
N SER A 6 -15.89 -16.81 30.38
CA SER A 6 -15.79 -15.92 29.21
C SER A 6 -14.90 -14.70 29.47
N LEU A 7 -15.03 -14.06 30.64
CA LEU A 7 -14.22 -12.90 31.01
C LEU A 7 -12.74 -13.27 31.27
N ALA A 8 -12.49 -14.44 31.85
CA ALA A 8 -11.14 -14.96 32.05
C ALA A 8 -10.43 -15.23 30.72
N ILE A 9 -11.13 -15.83 29.74
CA ILE A 9 -10.60 -16.11 28.40
C ILE A 9 -10.32 -14.80 27.64
N LEU A 10 -11.23 -13.83 27.69
CA LEU A 10 -11.04 -12.52 27.04
C LEU A 10 -9.81 -11.79 27.61
N SER A 11 -9.63 -11.83 28.93
CA SER A 11 -8.49 -11.23 29.62
C SER A 11 -7.16 -11.89 29.20
N LEU A 12 -7.14 -13.23 29.10
CA LEU A 12 -5.94 -13.96 28.67
C LEU A 12 -5.51 -13.60 27.24
N ILE A 13 -6.47 -13.46 26.31
CA ILE A 13 -6.20 -13.07 24.92
C ILE A 13 -5.61 -11.66 24.86
N LEU A 14 -6.17 -10.72 25.63
CA LEU A 14 -5.65 -9.34 25.73
C LEU A 14 -4.21 -9.31 26.27
N PHE A 15 -3.90 -10.07 27.31
CA PHE A 15 -2.55 -10.16 27.88
C PHE A 15 -1.51 -10.71 26.89
N ILE A 16 -1.86 -11.73 26.10
CA ILE A 16 -0.95 -12.33 25.09
C ILE A 16 -0.70 -11.33 23.95
N THR A 17 -1.73 -10.59 23.53
CA THR A 17 -1.61 -9.60 22.45
C THR A 17 -0.70 -8.43 22.85
N ILE A 18 -0.78 -7.98 24.12
CA ILE A 18 0.05 -6.89 24.64
C ILE A 18 1.49 -7.35 24.93
N SER A 19 1.69 -8.61 25.35
CA SER A 19 3.03 -9.13 25.69
C SER A 19 3.91 -9.45 24.47
N SER A 20 3.36 -9.38 23.26
CA SER A 20 4.10 -9.67 22.01
C SER A 20 5.01 -8.51 21.56
N SER A 21 5.08 -7.41 22.32
CA SER A 21 6.02 -6.30 22.10
C SER A 21 7.31 -6.45 22.93
N ALA A 22 7.90 -7.64 22.95
CA ALA A 22 9.28 -7.85 23.37
C ALA A 22 10.15 -8.14 22.14
N VAL A 23 10.24 -7.17 21.24
CA VAL A 23 11.30 -7.13 20.24
C VAL A 23 12.60 -6.98 21.02
N ARG A 24 13.33 -8.09 21.17
CA ARG A 24 14.73 -8.03 21.54
C ARG A 24 15.45 -7.27 20.43
N HIS A 25 15.76 -6.00 20.67
CA HIS A 25 16.79 -5.32 19.90
C HIS A 25 18.13 -5.94 20.29
N PRO A 26 18.86 -6.61 19.38
CA PRO A 26 20.29 -6.72 19.57
C PRO A 26 20.85 -5.30 19.42
N SER A 27 21.42 -4.76 20.50
CA SER A 27 22.25 -3.56 20.44
C SER A 27 23.47 -3.88 19.56
N ALA A 28 23.34 -3.64 18.26
CA ALA A 28 24.49 -3.62 17.37
C ALA A 28 25.32 -2.40 17.75
N ALA A 29 26.52 -2.68 18.23
CA ALA A 29 27.53 -1.69 18.57
C ALA A 29 27.75 -0.73 17.40
N ALA A 30 27.87 0.55 17.74
CA ALA A 30 28.38 1.57 16.85
C ALA A 30 29.80 1.19 16.41
N SER A 31 29.96 0.85 15.14
CA SER A 31 31.23 0.95 14.42
C SER A 31 30.94 1.48 13.03
N GLY A 32 31.46 2.68 12.75
CA GLY A 32 31.21 3.42 11.53
C GLY A 32 31.68 2.73 10.26
N GLY A 33 30.99 3.07 9.16
CA GLY A 33 31.32 2.68 7.81
C GLY A 33 30.12 2.91 6.90
N ALA A 34 30.12 4.03 6.16
CA ALA A 34 29.12 4.33 5.16
C ALA A 34 29.10 3.25 4.08
N GLY A 35 28.08 2.41 4.11
CA GLY A 35 27.72 1.45 3.08
C GLY A 35 26.30 1.01 3.38
N ALA A 36 25.31 1.72 2.83
CA ALA A 36 23.94 1.24 2.88
C ALA A 36 23.93 -0.19 2.35
N ALA A 37 23.41 -1.14 3.14
CA ALA A 37 23.31 -2.53 2.71
C ALA A 37 22.57 -2.56 1.37
N VAL A 38 23.26 -3.01 0.32
CA VAL A 38 22.70 -3.11 -1.02
C VAL A 38 21.73 -4.28 -1.00
N HIS A 39 20.45 -3.98 -0.81
CA HIS A 39 19.38 -4.96 -0.94
C HIS A 39 19.10 -5.21 -2.41
N SER A 40 18.89 -6.48 -2.77
CA SER A 40 18.38 -6.78 -4.11
C SER A 40 17.01 -6.11 -4.31
N ASN A 41 16.67 -5.74 -5.55
CA ASN A 41 15.37 -5.13 -5.85
C ASN A 41 14.19 -5.98 -5.34
N GLN A 42 14.30 -7.31 -5.42
CA GLN A 42 13.27 -8.22 -4.92
C GLN A 42 13.11 -8.14 -3.39
N GLU A 43 14.21 -8.03 -2.66
CA GLU A 43 14.18 -7.93 -1.21
C GLU A 43 13.55 -6.61 -0.76
N ILE A 44 13.96 -5.48 -1.37
CA ILE A 44 13.43 -4.17 -0.99
C ILE A 44 11.98 -3.95 -1.43
N ILE A 45 11.58 -4.49 -2.59
CA ILE A 45 10.17 -4.57 -2.99
C ILE A 45 9.39 -5.40 -1.96
N GLY A 46 9.94 -6.53 -1.53
CA GLY A 46 9.32 -7.37 -0.51
C GLY A 46 9.14 -6.63 0.82
N LEU A 47 10.17 -5.92 1.28
CA LEU A 47 10.14 -5.07 2.47
C LEU A 47 9.05 -4.01 2.40
N ALA A 48 8.98 -3.25 1.31
CA ALA A 48 7.97 -2.21 1.11
C ALA A 48 6.54 -2.79 1.03
N CYS A 49 6.33 -3.85 0.25
CA CYS A 49 5.01 -4.43 0.05
C CYS A 49 4.44 -5.12 1.29
N ARG A 50 5.25 -5.47 2.30
CA ARG A 50 4.72 -5.94 3.59
C ARG A 50 3.83 -4.92 4.30
N ALA A 51 4.01 -3.63 4.03
CA ALA A 51 3.13 -2.58 4.56
C ALA A 51 1.80 -2.47 3.79
N SER A 52 1.66 -3.13 2.63
CA SER A 52 0.43 -3.17 1.85
C SER A 52 -0.59 -4.11 2.49
N ARG A 53 -1.89 -3.77 2.35
CA ARG A 53 -2.99 -4.69 2.67
C ARG A 53 -3.03 -5.91 1.75
N ASP A 54 -2.46 -5.79 0.55
CA ASP A 54 -2.26 -6.88 -0.39
C ASP A 54 -0.78 -6.92 -0.83
N PRO A 55 0.07 -7.63 -0.07
CA PRO A 55 1.49 -7.73 -0.38
C PRO A 55 1.77 -8.43 -1.71
N THR A 56 0.99 -9.47 -2.04
CA THR A 56 1.19 -10.29 -3.24
C THR A 56 0.96 -9.45 -4.50
N THR A 57 -0.18 -8.75 -4.58
CA THR A 57 -0.48 -7.86 -5.71
C THR A 57 0.52 -6.72 -5.81
N CYS A 58 0.94 -6.17 -4.66
CA CYS A 58 1.95 -5.11 -4.62
C CYS A 58 3.27 -5.58 -5.25
N GLN A 59 3.79 -6.75 -4.84
CA GLN A 59 5.05 -7.28 -5.34
C GLN A 59 4.99 -7.58 -6.84
N ALA A 60 3.89 -8.20 -7.29
CA ALA A 60 3.67 -8.49 -8.70
C ALA A 60 3.63 -7.20 -9.54
N SER A 61 2.85 -6.21 -9.08
CA SER A 61 2.69 -4.94 -9.78
C SER A 61 4.01 -4.16 -9.87
N LEU A 62 4.78 -4.11 -8.79
CA LEU A 62 6.08 -3.42 -8.78
C LEU A 62 7.12 -4.14 -9.65
N THR A 63 7.20 -5.47 -9.56
CA THR A 63 8.13 -6.27 -10.37
C THR A 63 7.83 -6.13 -11.86
N GLN A 64 6.55 -6.17 -12.24
CA GLN A 64 6.13 -6.06 -13.65
C GLN A 64 6.26 -4.64 -14.20
N SER A 65 6.26 -3.61 -13.34
CA SER A 65 6.31 -2.21 -13.78
C SER A 65 7.62 -1.82 -14.44
N ASN A 66 8.73 -2.52 -14.14
CA ASN A 66 10.09 -2.11 -14.51
C ASN A 66 10.44 -0.67 -14.12
N ARG A 67 9.81 -0.12 -13.05
CA ARG A 67 10.06 1.24 -12.57
C ARG A 67 10.97 1.33 -11.37
N VAL A 68 11.16 0.24 -10.64
CA VAL A 68 12.08 0.19 -9.51
C VAL A 68 13.52 0.20 -10.05
N PRO A 69 14.32 1.24 -9.79
CA PRO A 69 15.69 1.31 -10.28
C PRO A 69 16.55 0.20 -9.66
N PRO A 70 17.69 -0.17 -10.27
CA PRO A 70 18.67 -1.02 -9.59
C PRO A 70 19.16 -0.33 -8.32
N ASP A 71 19.45 -1.14 -7.29
CA ASP A 71 19.93 -0.67 -5.98
C ASP A 71 19.03 0.40 -5.35
N ALA A 72 17.71 0.25 -5.56
CA ALA A 72 16.71 1.22 -5.09
C ALA A 72 16.76 1.40 -3.58
N THR A 73 16.48 2.62 -3.15
CA THR A 73 16.10 2.94 -1.76
C THR A 73 14.63 2.62 -1.52
N VAL A 74 14.21 2.52 -0.26
CA VAL A 74 12.79 2.33 0.09
C VAL A 74 11.93 3.46 -0.47
N LEU A 75 12.43 4.70 -0.45
CA LEU A 75 11.73 5.85 -1.01
C LEU A 75 11.46 5.68 -2.50
N GLN A 76 12.47 5.24 -3.28
CA GLN A 76 12.31 4.98 -4.71
C GLN A 76 11.33 3.84 -5.01
N VAL A 77 11.22 2.84 -4.13
CA VAL A 77 10.20 1.80 -4.24
C VAL A 77 8.80 2.36 -3.98
N ILE A 78 8.66 3.24 -2.99
CA ILE A 78 7.39 3.93 -2.69
C ILE A 78 6.98 4.84 -3.86
N GLU A 79 7.90 5.62 -4.41
CA GLU A 79 7.67 6.45 -5.60
C GLU A 79 7.23 5.59 -6.80
N SER A 80 7.89 4.44 -7.01
CA SER A 80 7.49 3.47 -8.03
C SER A 80 6.07 2.95 -7.80
N ALA A 81 5.69 2.67 -6.54
CA ALA A 81 4.35 2.21 -6.18
C ALA A 81 3.29 3.29 -6.44
N VAL A 82 3.58 4.56 -6.12
CA VAL A 82 2.71 5.70 -6.41
C VAL A 82 2.51 5.85 -7.92
N TRP A 83 3.57 5.72 -8.71
CA TRP A 83 3.47 5.74 -10.16
C TRP A 83 2.57 4.61 -10.69
N VAL A 84 2.77 3.37 -10.22
CA VAL A 84 1.94 2.22 -10.61
C VAL A 84 0.47 2.45 -10.25
N ALA A 85 0.19 2.94 -9.05
CA ALA A 85 -1.15 3.28 -8.61
C ALA A 85 -1.80 4.35 -9.51
N SER A 86 -1.03 5.37 -9.92
CA SER A 86 -1.50 6.41 -10.86
C SER A 86 -1.88 5.84 -12.22
N GLN A 87 -1.08 4.92 -12.78
CA GLN A 87 -1.42 4.28 -14.05
C GLN A 87 -2.68 3.42 -13.93
N ASN A 88 -2.77 2.61 -12.88
CA ASN A 88 -3.93 1.76 -12.64
C ASN A 88 -5.21 2.59 -12.42
N LEU A 89 -5.11 3.73 -11.74
CA LEU A 89 -6.22 4.66 -11.57
C LEU A 89 -6.67 5.25 -12.91
N LYS A 90 -5.73 5.67 -13.77
CA LYS A 90 -6.06 6.16 -15.12
C LYS A 90 -6.75 5.10 -15.97
N THR A 91 -6.33 3.85 -15.85
CA THR A 91 -6.98 2.71 -16.51
C THR A 91 -8.38 2.48 -15.95
N GLY A 92 -8.53 2.40 -14.62
CA GLY A 92 -9.82 2.23 -13.97
C GLY A 92 -10.82 3.33 -14.32
N ARG A 93 -10.37 4.59 -14.41
CA ARG A 93 -11.23 5.71 -14.83
C ARG A 93 -11.73 5.54 -16.25
N LYS A 94 -10.88 5.10 -17.20
CA LYS A 94 -11.32 4.79 -18.57
C LYS A 94 -12.36 3.68 -18.57
N MET A 95 -12.13 2.59 -17.83
CA MET A 95 -13.08 1.49 -17.74
C MET A 95 -14.44 1.93 -17.18
N VAL A 96 -14.46 2.78 -16.15
CA VAL A 96 -15.72 3.33 -15.61
C VAL A 96 -16.39 4.29 -16.60
N GLN A 97 -15.61 5.05 -17.37
CA GLN A 97 -16.14 5.88 -18.46
C GLN A 97 -16.80 5.01 -19.54
N ASP A 98 -16.15 3.92 -19.98
CA ASP A 98 -16.71 2.99 -20.96
C ASP A 98 -18.02 2.34 -20.45
N ILE A 99 -18.10 2.07 -19.14
CA ILE A 99 -19.34 1.62 -18.49
C ILE A 99 -20.41 2.70 -18.58
N LEU A 100 -20.09 3.97 -18.27
CA LEU A 100 -21.03 5.08 -18.36
C LEU A 100 -21.55 5.25 -19.80
N ASP A 101 -20.66 5.25 -20.78
CA ASP A 101 -20.98 5.44 -22.20
C ASP A 101 -21.89 4.33 -22.73
N SER A 102 -21.71 3.11 -22.22
CA SER A 102 -22.57 1.95 -22.54
C SER A 102 -23.83 1.82 -21.67
N SER A 103 -24.15 2.79 -20.80
CA SER A 103 -25.28 2.73 -19.87
C SER A 103 -26.56 3.44 -20.36
N ALA A 104 -26.69 3.68 -21.66
CA ALA A 104 -27.87 4.34 -22.23
C ALA A 104 -29.17 3.62 -21.82
N GLY A 105 -30.13 4.39 -21.29
CA GLY A 105 -31.42 3.87 -20.82
C GLY A 105 -31.41 3.22 -19.43
N ASP A 106 -30.24 2.91 -18.86
CA ASP A 106 -30.11 2.42 -17.49
C ASP A 106 -29.67 3.55 -16.55
N LYS A 107 -30.64 4.14 -15.88
CA LYS A 107 -30.41 5.24 -14.93
C LYS A 107 -29.56 4.79 -13.74
N ASN A 108 -29.77 3.58 -13.22
CA ASN A 108 -29.07 3.11 -12.03
C ASN A 108 -27.58 2.89 -12.35
N ARG A 109 -27.30 2.23 -13.48
CA ARG A 109 -25.93 2.00 -13.94
C ARG A 109 -25.22 3.32 -14.28
N SER A 110 -25.92 4.26 -14.91
CA SER A 110 -25.39 5.60 -15.19
C SER A 110 -25.03 6.37 -13.93
N VAL A 111 -25.88 6.35 -12.90
CA VAL A 111 -25.61 7.02 -11.62
C VAL A 111 -24.41 6.37 -10.92
N ALA A 112 -24.38 5.04 -10.84
CA ALA A 112 -23.26 4.32 -10.24
C ALA A 112 -21.92 4.62 -10.94
N ALA A 113 -21.90 4.66 -12.28
CA ALA A 113 -20.70 4.97 -13.04
C ALA A 113 -20.22 6.42 -12.81
N LYS A 114 -21.14 7.40 -12.76
CA LYS A 114 -20.80 8.80 -12.42
C LYS A 114 -20.20 8.92 -11.02
N THR A 115 -20.81 8.29 -10.02
CA THR A 115 -20.25 8.25 -8.66
C THR A 115 -18.87 7.58 -8.64
N GLY A 116 -18.68 6.50 -9.41
CA GLY A 116 -17.38 5.87 -9.59
C GLY A 116 -16.32 6.83 -10.15
N LEU A 117 -16.66 7.61 -11.17
CA LEU A 117 -15.75 8.62 -11.75
C LEU A 117 -15.38 9.71 -10.75
N GLU A 118 -16.31 10.16 -9.92
CA GLU A 118 -16.05 11.14 -8.86
C GLU A 118 -15.06 10.59 -7.83
N VAL A 119 -15.28 9.36 -7.35
CA VAL A 119 -14.38 8.70 -6.40
C VAL A 119 -12.98 8.51 -6.98
N LEU A 120 -12.88 8.09 -8.25
CA LEU A 120 -11.60 7.92 -8.93
C LEU A 120 -10.89 9.25 -9.14
N THR A 121 -11.62 10.32 -9.43
CA THR A 121 -11.05 11.67 -9.54
C THR A 121 -10.49 12.15 -8.20
N TYR A 122 -11.22 11.90 -7.11
CA TYR A 122 -10.73 12.20 -5.76
C TYR A 122 -9.48 11.39 -5.41
N ALA A 123 -9.43 10.12 -5.79
CA ALA A 123 -8.25 9.29 -5.59
C ALA A 123 -7.04 9.79 -6.42
N GLU A 124 -7.25 10.28 -7.65
CA GLU A 124 -6.20 10.89 -8.48
C GLU A 124 -5.61 12.12 -7.79
N TYR A 125 -6.49 13.00 -7.28
CA TYR A 125 -6.08 14.18 -6.53
C TYR A 125 -5.21 13.81 -5.31
N ARG A 126 -5.63 12.82 -4.52
CA ARG A 126 -4.86 12.37 -3.35
C ARG A 126 -3.50 11.76 -3.74
N LEU A 127 -3.43 10.99 -4.83
CA LEU A 127 -2.16 10.45 -5.32
C LEU A 127 -1.20 11.57 -5.75
N ASN A 128 -1.70 12.62 -6.43
CA ASN A 128 -0.87 13.75 -6.83
C ASN A 128 -0.31 14.53 -5.62
N LEU A 129 -1.08 14.64 -4.54
CA LEU A 129 -0.57 15.24 -3.30
C LEU A 129 0.56 14.41 -2.67
N VAL A 130 0.41 13.07 -2.66
CA VAL A 130 1.44 12.16 -2.15
C VAL A 130 2.70 12.26 -2.99
N ASP A 131 2.58 12.21 -4.32
CA ASP A 131 3.71 12.35 -5.25
C ASP A 131 4.48 13.66 -5.02
N GLY A 132 3.75 14.77 -4.87
CA GLY A 132 4.33 16.06 -4.53
C GLY A 132 5.04 16.07 -3.16
N ALA A 133 4.48 15.39 -2.15
CA ALA A 133 5.10 15.30 -0.82
C ALA A 133 6.39 14.47 -0.84
N LEU A 134 6.38 13.32 -1.52
CA LEU A 134 7.55 12.45 -1.66
C LEU A 134 8.73 13.18 -2.31
N THR A 135 8.46 13.93 -3.39
CA THR A 135 9.49 14.71 -4.11
C THR A 135 10.17 15.78 -3.22
N ARG A 136 9.51 16.22 -2.14
CA ARG A 136 10.03 17.23 -1.20
C ARG A 136 10.62 16.63 0.09
N GLY A 137 10.73 15.31 0.19
CA GLY A 137 11.37 14.63 1.32
C GLY A 137 10.44 14.08 2.40
N GLY A 138 9.11 14.08 2.19
CA GLY A 138 8.13 13.49 3.10
C GLY A 138 7.53 14.47 4.09
#